data_AF-A0A7C6A128-F1
#
_entry.id   AF-A0A7C6A128-F1
#
_cell.length_a   1.000
_cell.length_b   1.000
_cell.length_c   1.000
_cell.angle_alpha   90.00
_cell.angle_beta   90.00
_cell.angle_gamma   90.00
#
_symmetry.space_group_name_H-M   'P 1'
#
loop_
_entity.id
_entity.type
_entity.pdbx_description
1 polymer ?
#
loop_
_entity_poly.entity_id
_entity_poly.type
_entity_poly.pdbx_seq_one_letter_code
_entity_poly.pdbx_strand_id
1 'polypeptide(L)'
;MKDLWRLLSFARPYWLALLGSVLLMALAGAAHAMVALLVGPVFDRVLNPAAPNVPVRLFTVPLLERPLYLHEFVPDGIRNVWTMVAFAILATFLVKGVADYAGNYLVNFVGLSAVTDLRQRVFDKVLGQGFQFFEMHSTGRLISSIMND
;
A
#
# COMPACT_ATOMS: atom_id res chain seq x y z
N MET A 1 -2.12 -21.19 -15.69
CA MET A 1 -1.14 -20.07 -15.62
C MET A 1 -1.20 -19.11 -16.82
N LYS A 2 -1.44 -19.59 -18.06
CA LYS A 2 -1.52 -18.74 -19.25
C LYS A 2 -2.71 -17.75 -19.24
N ASP A 3 -3.84 -18.16 -18.68
CA ASP A 3 -5.05 -17.31 -18.61
C ASP A 3 -4.92 -16.16 -17.60
N LEU A 4 -4.26 -16.40 -16.46
CA LEU A 4 -3.97 -15.37 -15.46
C LEU A 4 -3.07 -14.26 -16.05
N TRP A 5 -2.09 -14.64 -16.86
CA TRP A 5 -1.22 -13.68 -17.55
C TRP A 5 -1.97 -12.86 -18.61
N ARG A 6 -2.98 -13.44 -19.27
CA ARG A 6 -3.87 -12.69 -20.18
C ARG A 6 -4.70 -11.67 -19.41
N LEU A 7 -5.25 -12.03 -18.26
CA LEU A 7 -6.03 -11.12 -17.42
C LEU A 7 -5.17 -9.98 -16.87
N LEU A 8 -3.96 -10.28 -16.39
CA LEU A 8 -2.99 -9.28 -15.95
C LEU A 8 -2.54 -8.33 -17.07
N SER A 9 -2.56 -8.78 -18.33
CA SER A 9 -2.25 -7.89 -19.47
C SER A 9 -3.26 -6.74 -19.64
N PHE A 10 -4.48 -6.85 -19.10
CA PHE A 10 -5.45 -5.75 -19.10
C PHE A 10 -5.15 -4.69 -18.05
N ALA A 11 -4.43 -5.02 -16.97
CA ALA A 11 -3.90 -4.04 -16.03
C ALA A 11 -2.65 -3.30 -16.56
N ARG A 12 -2.11 -3.73 -17.72
CA ARG A 12 -0.88 -3.19 -18.30
C ARG A 12 -0.93 -1.68 -18.62
N PRO A 13 -2.05 -1.06 -19.05
CA PRO A 13 -2.11 0.40 -19.21
C PRO A 13 -1.90 1.16 -17.90
N TYR A 14 -2.25 0.54 -16.78
CA TYR A 14 -2.21 1.12 -15.44
C TYR A 14 -0.98 0.67 -14.62
N TRP A 15 0.05 0.12 -15.28
CA TRP A 15 1.23 -0.42 -14.62
C TRP A 15 1.98 0.61 -13.76
N LEU A 16 1.98 1.89 -14.16
CA LEU A 16 2.60 2.97 -13.39
C LEU A 16 1.88 3.22 -12.07
N ALA A 17 0.55 3.22 -12.09
CA ALA A 17 -0.25 3.37 -10.88
C ALA A 17 -0.09 2.15 -9.96
N LEU A 18 0.01 0.95 -10.53
CA LEU A 18 0.24 -0.28 -9.78
C LEU A 18 1.66 -0.33 -9.16
N LEU A 19 2.67 0.14 -9.89
CA LEU A 19 4.02 0.29 -9.34
C LEU A 19 4.04 1.35 -8.22
N GLY A 20 3.37 2.48 -8.44
CA GLY A 20 3.18 3.52 -7.43
C GLY A 20 2.52 2.99 -6.15
N SER A 21 1.48 2.16 -6.28
CA SER A 21 0.82 1.56 -5.12
C SER A 21 1.72 0.56 -4.39
N VAL A 22 2.49 -0.24 -5.12
CA VAL A 22 3.47 -1.18 -4.51
C VAL A 22 4.52 -0.41 -3.72
N LEU A 23 5.06 0.69 -4.27
CA LEU A 23 6.01 1.53 -3.55
C LEU A 23 5.39 2.17 -2.29
N LEU A 24 4.16 2.67 -2.39
CA LEU A 24 3.44 3.23 -1.24
C LEU A 24 3.14 2.18 -0.18
N MET A 25 2.71 0.97 -0.56
CA MET A 25 2.49 -0.13 0.38
C MET A 25 3.78 -0.63 1.02
N ALA A 26 4.90 -0.65 0.28
CA ALA A 26 6.21 -0.96 0.84
C ALA A 26 6.63 0.10 1.88
N LEU A 27 6.41 1.39 1.59
CA LEU A 27 6.64 2.48 2.53
C LEU A 27 5.76 2.35 3.79
N ALA A 28 4.48 2.03 3.62
CA ALA A 28 3.57 1.80 4.73
C ALA A 28 3.99 0.58 5.57
N GLY A 29 4.46 -0.49 4.93
CA GLY A 29 5.07 -1.64 5.60
C GLY A 29 6.31 -1.26 6.42
N ALA A 30 7.19 -0.42 5.88
CA ALA A 30 8.33 0.11 6.61
C ALA A 30 7.89 0.96 7.82
N ALA A 31 6.85 1.79 7.66
CA ALA A 31 6.26 2.54 8.78
C ALA A 31 5.64 1.61 9.84
N HIS A 32 5.05 0.49 9.42
CA HIS A 32 4.57 -0.54 10.34
C HIS A 32 5.69 -1.19 11.16
N ALA A 33 6.83 -1.49 10.52
CA ALA A 33 8.02 -1.97 11.21
C ALA A 33 8.57 -0.90 12.17
N MET A 34 8.56 0.37 11.77
CA MET A 34 8.97 1.50 12.62
C MET A 34 8.13 1.58 13.90
N VAL A 35 6.80 1.40 13.81
CA VAL A 35 5.94 1.34 15.01
C VAL A 35 6.37 0.22 15.96
N ALA A 36 6.67 -0.97 15.44
CA ALA A 36 7.14 -2.08 16.26
C ALA A 36 8.47 -1.76 16.95
N LEU A 37 9.38 -1.06 16.27
CA LEU A 37 10.66 -0.61 16.84
C LEU A 37 10.49 0.47 17.91
N LEU A 38 9.47 1.33 17.80
CA LEU A 38 9.18 2.37 18.79
C LEU A 38 8.63 1.81 20.12
N VAL A 39 8.13 0.57 20.13
CA VAL A 39 7.63 -0.07 21.35
C VAL A 39 8.72 -0.15 22.43
N GLY A 40 9.94 -0.58 22.09
CA GLY A 40 11.05 -0.69 23.05
C GLY A 40 11.37 0.62 23.76
N PRO A 41 11.68 1.71 23.02
CA PRO A 41 11.91 3.03 23.60
C PRO A 41 10.77 3.57 24.46
N VAL A 42 9.51 3.26 24.13
CA VAL A 42 8.36 3.65 24.94
C VAL A 42 8.40 2.98 26.32
N PHE A 43 8.64 1.67 26.38
CA PHE A 43 8.74 0.97 27.67
C PHE A 43 9.98 1.37 28.48
N ASP A 44 11.14 1.50 27.83
CA ASP A 44 12.40 1.71 28.53
C ASP A 44 12.68 3.17 28.92
N ARG A 45 12.11 4.15 28.20
CA ARG A 45 12.41 5.58 28.41
C ARG A 45 11.21 6.41 28.86
N VAL A 46 10.00 6.08 28.42
CA VAL A 46 8.79 6.83 28.78
C VAL A 46 8.18 6.27 30.07
N LEU A 47 8.21 4.96 30.29
CA LEU A 47 7.63 4.38 31.52
C LEU A 47 8.61 4.28 32.70
N ASN A 48 9.92 4.48 32.47
CA ASN A 48 10.94 4.45 33.53
C ASN A 48 11.50 5.86 33.83
N PRO A 49 11.09 6.52 34.92
CA PRO A 49 11.54 7.87 35.27
C PRO A 49 13.03 7.96 35.64
N ALA A 50 13.70 6.82 35.89
CA ALA A 50 15.11 6.75 36.28
C ALA A 50 16.08 6.57 35.09
N ALA A 51 15.59 6.62 33.85
CA ALA A 51 16.40 6.39 32.67
C ALA A 51 17.41 7.54 32.42
N PRO A 52 18.72 7.26 32.26
CA PRO A 52 19.73 8.29 32.03
C PRO A 52 19.58 8.96 30.65
N ASN A 53 20.00 10.23 30.54
CA ASN A 53 20.01 11.06 29.32
C ASN A 53 21.05 10.60 28.28
N VAL A 54 20.95 9.34 27.85
CA VAL A 54 21.82 8.72 26.84
C VAL A 54 21.06 8.68 25.50
N PRO A 55 21.70 8.91 24.34
CA PRO A 55 21.03 8.86 23.03
C PRO A 55 20.23 7.56 22.82
N VAL A 56 18.98 7.72 22.37
CA VAL A 56 18.03 6.61 22.19
C VAL A 56 18.36 5.86 20.90
N ARG A 57 18.71 4.58 21.03
CA ARG A 57 19.04 3.68 19.92
C ARG A 57 17.74 3.02 19.42
N LEU A 58 17.41 3.11 18.13
CA LEU A 58 16.23 2.38 17.58
C LEU A 58 16.56 0.93 17.26
N PHE A 59 17.74 0.67 16.70
CA PHE A 59 18.09 -0.67 16.23
C PHE A 59 19.60 -0.83 16.02
N THR A 60 20.09 -2.05 16.23
CA THR A 60 21.41 -2.52 15.77
C THR A 60 21.16 -3.38 14.55
N VAL A 61 21.45 -2.90 13.34
CA VAL A 61 21.23 -3.67 12.11
C VAL A 61 22.24 -4.83 12.09
N PRO A 62 21.81 -6.12 12.11
CA PRO A 62 22.74 -7.25 12.20
C PRO A 62 23.59 -7.47 10.93
N LEU A 63 23.37 -6.71 9.86
CA LEU A 63 24.10 -6.82 8.58
C LEU A 63 25.13 -5.70 8.37
N LEU A 64 25.02 -4.59 9.09
CA LEU A 64 25.85 -3.40 8.93
C LEU A 64 26.01 -2.80 10.31
N GLU A 65 27.15 -2.97 10.97
CA GLU A 65 27.42 -2.63 12.38
C GLU A 65 27.33 -1.11 12.72
N ARG A 66 26.26 -0.45 12.32
CA ARG A 66 25.98 0.98 12.52
C ARG A 66 24.69 1.09 13.35
N PRO A 67 24.77 1.57 14.60
CA PRO A 67 23.56 1.83 15.38
C PRO A 67 22.80 3.01 14.75
N LEU A 68 21.54 2.78 14.35
CA LEU A 68 20.65 3.85 13.89
C LEU A 68 19.99 4.50 15.11
N TYR A 69 20.14 5.81 15.22
CA TYR A 69 19.66 6.60 16.36
C TYR A 69 18.34 7.29 16.04
N LEU A 70 17.51 7.50 17.07
CA LEU A 70 16.25 8.25 16.97
C LEU A 70 16.45 9.72 16.55
N HIS A 71 17.68 10.21 16.69
CA HIS A 71 18.10 11.57 16.35
C HIS A 71 18.22 11.82 14.84
N GLU A 72 18.45 10.80 14.00
CA GLU A 72 18.49 10.99 12.53
C GLU A 72 17.10 11.20 11.92
N PHE A 73 16.04 10.78 12.63
CA PHE A 73 14.66 10.92 12.20
C PHE A 73 13.92 12.10 12.86
N VAL A 74 14.50 12.73 13.89
CA VAL A 74 13.88 13.83 14.64
C VAL A 74 14.80 15.04 14.67
N PRO A 75 14.33 16.25 14.29
CA PRO A 75 15.18 17.44 14.20
C PRO A 75 15.92 17.76 15.51
N ASP A 76 17.18 18.20 15.39
CA ASP A 76 18.14 18.45 16.49
C ASP A 76 17.67 19.45 17.56
N GLY A 77 16.58 20.18 17.32
CA GLY A 77 15.98 21.12 18.26
C GLY A 77 15.33 20.44 19.48
N ILE A 78 15.00 19.15 19.42
CA ILE A 78 14.26 18.45 20.48
C ILE A 78 15.23 17.65 21.37
N ARG A 79 15.69 18.27 22.46
CA ARG A 79 16.55 17.61 23.46
C ARG A 79 15.78 16.73 24.45
N ASN A 80 14.46 16.91 24.56
CA ASN A 80 13.65 16.13 25.49
C ASN A 80 13.25 14.79 24.86
N VAL A 81 13.72 13.69 25.46
CA VAL A 81 13.47 12.31 25.03
C VAL A 81 11.96 12.03 24.87
N TRP A 82 11.14 12.56 25.77
CA TRP A 82 9.69 12.36 25.75
C TRP A 82 9.04 12.99 24.53
N THR A 83 9.39 14.24 24.23
CA THR A 83 8.90 14.96 23.05
C THR A 83 9.41 14.33 21.76
N MET A 84 10.64 13.85 21.75
CA MET A 84 11.26 13.18 20.61
C MET A 84 10.53 11.86 20.27
N VAL A 85 10.22 11.03 21.27
CA VAL A 85 9.44 9.79 21.08
C VAL A 85 8.01 10.10 20.65
N ALA A 86 7.34 11.08 21.28
CA ALA A 86 5.98 11.49 20.90
C ALA A 86 5.91 11.99 19.44
N PHE A 87 6.88 12.81 19.03
CA PHE A 87 7.00 13.27 17.65
C PHE A 87 7.24 12.11 16.67
N ALA A 88 8.16 11.20 16.99
CA ALA A 88 8.46 10.04 16.15
C ALA A 88 7.24 9.13 15.94
N ILE A 89 6.46 8.89 17.00
CA ILE A 89 5.19 8.15 16.92
C ILE A 89 4.22 8.89 15.99
N LEU A 90 3.97 10.18 16.24
CA LEU A 90 3.02 10.96 15.45
C LEU A 90 3.41 10.99 13.96
N ALA A 91 4.68 11.26 13.66
CA ALA A 91 5.20 11.28 12.30
C ALA A 91 5.08 9.91 11.62
N THR A 92 5.41 8.82 12.33
CA THR A 92 5.29 7.46 11.80
C THR A 92 3.83 7.12 11.46
N PHE A 93 2.89 7.43 12.36
CA PHE A 93 1.47 7.20 12.12
C PHE A 93 0.92 8.05 10.96
N LEU A 94 1.38 9.29 10.83
CA LEU A 94 0.97 10.17 9.73
C LEU A 94 1.46 9.64 8.38
N VAL A 95 2.76 9.32 8.27
CA VAL A 95 3.34 8.76 7.05
C VAL A 95 2.69 7.43 6.70
N LYS A 96 2.52 6.56 7.68
CA LYS A 96 1.81 5.29 7.52
C LYS A 96 0.40 5.52 6.97
N GLY A 97 -0.40 6.37 7.62
CA GLY A 97 -1.78 6.60 7.25
C GLY A 97 -1.93 7.12 5.82
N VAL A 98 -1.09 8.08 5.41
CA VAL A 98 -1.09 8.61 4.05
C VAL A 98 -0.66 7.54 3.04
N ALA A 99 0.41 6.80 3.32
CA ALA A 99 0.94 5.78 2.44
C ALA A 99 -0.03 4.60 2.26
N ASP A 100 -0.62 4.10 3.35
CA ASP A 100 -1.63 3.04 3.32
C ASP A 100 -2.87 3.49 2.54
N TYR A 101 -3.38 4.69 2.83
CA TYR A 101 -4.58 5.20 2.16
C TYR A 101 -4.34 5.39 0.66
N ALA A 102 -3.26 6.08 0.27
CA ALA A 102 -2.94 6.34 -1.13
C ALA A 102 -2.60 5.05 -1.88
N GLY A 103 -1.87 4.11 -1.24
CA GLY A 103 -1.56 2.81 -1.81
C GLY A 103 -2.82 1.99 -2.08
N ASN A 104 -3.70 1.85 -1.08
CA ASN A 104 -4.97 1.14 -1.26
C ASN A 104 -5.87 1.82 -2.29
N TYR A 105 -5.94 3.15 -2.30
CA TYR A 105 -6.73 3.89 -3.27
C TYR A 105 -6.27 3.61 -4.71
N LEU A 106 -4.97 3.66 -4.99
CA LEU A 106 -4.43 3.33 -6.31
C LEU A 106 -4.71 1.88 -6.70
N VAL A 107 -4.55 0.91 -5.78
CA VAL A 107 -4.88 -0.50 -6.06
C VAL A 107 -6.35 -0.65 -6.47
N ASN A 108 -7.27 -0.04 -5.72
CA ASN A 108 -8.69 -0.10 -6.03
C ASN A 108 -9.02 0.59 -7.35
N PHE A 109 -8.42 1.76 -7.62
CA PHE A 109 -8.58 2.47 -8.88
C PHE A 109 -8.16 1.59 -10.06
N VAL A 110 -6.97 1.02 -10.02
CA VAL A 110 -6.48 0.13 -11.09
C VAL A 110 -7.36 -1.10 -11.26
N GLY A 111 -7.79 -1.72 -10.15
CA GLY A 111 -8.68 -2.88 -10.17
C GLY A 111 -10.01 -2.59 -10.87
N LEU A 112 -10.67 -1.50 -10.48
CA LEU A 112 -11.94 -1.09 -11.07
C LEU A 112 -11.78 -0.71 -12.55
N SER A 113 -10.77 0.08 -12.88
CA SER A 113 -10.52 0.50 -14.26
C SER A 113 -10.20 -0.67 -15.19
N ALA A 114 -9.44 -1.67 -14.71
CA ALA A 114 -9.14 -2.88 -15.48
C ALA A 114 -10.41 -3.71 -15.75
N VAL A 115 -11.28 -3.88 -14.74
CA VAL A 115 -12.57 -4.58 -14.90
C VAL A 115 -13.49 -3.82 -15.86
N THR A 116 -13.55 -2.49 -15.76
CA THR A 116 -14.34 -1.67 -16.69
C THR A 116 -13.84 -1.79 -18.13
N ASP A 117 -12.54 -1.75 -18.38
CA ASP A 117 -11.98 -1.93 -19.73
C ASP A 117 -12.28 -3.32 -20.30
N LEU A 118 -12.13 -4.37 -19.47
CA LEU A 118 -12.46 -5.73 -19.88
C LEU A 118 -13.94 -5.84 -20.29
N ARG A 119 -14.83 -5.32 -19.44
CA ARG A 119 -16.28 -5.32 -19.69
C ARG A 119 -16.61 -4.57 -20.98
N GLN A 120 -16.02 -3.39 -21.19
CA GLN A 120 -16.25 -2.59 -22.41
C GLN A 120 -15.86 -3.36 -23.67
N ARG A 121 -14.69 -4.01 -23.69
CA ARG A 121 -14.24 -4.78 -24.87
C ARG A 121 -15.11 -5.99 -25.16
N VAL A 122 -15.60 -6.68 -24.11
CA VAL A 122 -16.54 -7.78 -24.29
C VAL A 122 -17.85 -7.26 -24.88
N PHE A 123 -18.37 -6.13 -24.37
CA PHE A 123 -19.54 -5.49 -24.95
C PHE A 123 -19.35 -5.12 -26.42
N ASP A 124 -18.26 -4.43 -26.77
CA ASP A 124 -17.99 -4.01 -28.15
C ASP A 124 -17.90 -5.22 -29.08
N LYS A 125 -17.33 -6.34 -28.62
CA LYS A 125 -17.20 -7.57 -29.41
C LYS A 125 -18.54 -8.29 -29.59
N VAL A 126 -19.39 -8.28 -28.58
CA VAL A 126 -20.75 -8.87 -28.63
C VAL A 126 -21.66 -8.03 -29.52
N LEU A 127 -21.63 -6.70 -29.41
CA LEU A 127 -22.42 -5.80 -30.25
C LEU A 127 -22.03 -5.89 -31.74
N GLY A 128 -20.79 -6.22 -32.05
CA GLY A 128 -20.32 -6.45 -33.42
C GLY A 128 -20.69 -7.82 -34.03
N GLN A 129 -21.46 -8.67 -33.34
CA GLN A 129 -21.89 -9.97 -33.87
C GLN A 129 -23.08 -9.85 -34.83
N GLY A 130 -23.20 -10.81 -35.75
CA GLY A 130 -24.30 -10.86 -36.72
C GLY A 130 -25.63 -11.30 -36.11
N PHE A 131 -26.73 -11.06 -36.82
CA PHE A 131 -28.10 -11.36 -36.37
C PHE A 131 -28.29 -12.83 -35.93
N GLN A 132 -27.69 -13.79 -36.65
CA GLN A 132 -27.77 -15.22 -36.34
C GLN A 132 -27.21 -15.58 -34.94
N PHE A 133 -26.23 -14.82 -34.44
CA PHE A 133 -25.68 -15.03 -33.09
C PHE A 133 -26.74 -14.72 -32.01
N PHE A 134 -27.51 -13.64 -32.21
CA PHE A 134 -28.56 -13.20 -31.30
C PHE A 134 -29.84 -14.03 -31.38
N GLU A 135 -30.09 -14.73 -32.49
CA GLU A 135 -31.16 -15.73 -32.56
C GLU A 135 -30.83 -16.98 -31.72
N MET A 136 -29.57 -17.41 -31.72
CA MET A 136 -29.12 -18.58 -30.95
C MET A 136 -28.91 -18.29 -29.45
N HIS A 137 -28.67 -17.03 -29.07
CA HIS A 137 -28.37 -16.63 -27.69
C HIS A 137 -29.28 -15.50 -27.25
N SER A 138 -30.10 -15.74 -26.22
CA SER A 138 -30.97 -14.70 -25.69
C SER A 138 -30.17 -13.54 -25.11
N THR A 139 -30.59 -12.31 -25.39
CA THR A 139 -29.95 -11.08 -24.90
C THR A 139 -29.81 -11.07 -23.39
N GLY A 140 -30.81 -11.59 -22.65
CA GLY A 140 -30.77 -11.68 -21.20
C GLY A 140 -29.64 -12.58 -20.67
N ARG A 141 -29.33 -13.69 -21.37
CA ARG A 141 -28.22 -14.58 -20.99
C ARG A 141 -26.87 -13.91 -21.26
N LEU A 142 -26.74 -13.19 -22.38
CA LEU A 142 -25.52 -12.45 -22.74
C LEU A 142 -25.23 -11.33 -21.74
N ILE A 143 -26.23 -10.50 -21.42
CA ILE A 143 -26.06 -9.41 -20.43
C ILE A 143 -25.72 -9.96 -19.04
N SER A 144 -26.39 -11.04 -18.61
CA SER A 144 -26.11 -11.67 -17.33
C SER A 144 -24.67 -12.20 -17.26
N SER A 145 -24.18 -12.82 -18.33
CA SER A 145 -22.79 -13.31 -18.39
C SER A 145 -21.79 -12.15 -18.28
N ILE A 146 -21.97 -11.05 -19.00
CA ILE A 146 -21.01 -9.93 -18.99
C ILE A 146 -20.98 -9.18 -17.64
N MET A 147 -22.09 -9.20 -16.90
CA MET A 147 -22.22 -8.50 -15.63
C MET A 147 -21.82 -9.36 -14.42
N ASN A 148 -22.07 -10.67 -14.48
CA ASN A 148 -21.99 -11.57 -13.32
C ASN A 148 -20.86 -12.61 -13.39
N ASP A 149 -20.39 -12.98 -14.58
CA ASP A 149 -19.16 -13.76 -14.76
C ASP A 149 -17.94 -12.85 -14.92
#